data_AF-A0A8C4J9N6-F1
#
_entry.id   AF-A0A8C4J9N6-F1
#
_cell.length_a   1.000
_cell.length_b   1.000
_cell.length_c   1.000
_cell.angle_alpha   90.00
_cell.angle_beta   90.00
_cell.angle_gamma   90.00
#
_symmetry.space_group_name_H-M   'P 1'
#
loop_
_entity.id
_entity.type
_entity.pdbx_description
1 polymer ?
#
loop_
_entity_poly.entity_id
_entity_poly.type
_entity_poly.pdbx_seq_one_letter_code
_entity_poly.pdbx_strand_id
1 'polypeptide(L)'
;GEPKETDPSASGAPVLESCWGRARAAVEPEAGNRLTVVLGAQWGDEGKGKVVDLLAMDADLVCRCQGGNNAGHTVVVDAIEYDFHLLPSGVLNRRATSFIGNGVVIHLPGLFEEAEKNLKKGPGLEGWESRTVISDRAHIVFDFHQAVDGIQEQQRQQQDGKNLGTTKKGIGPVYASKASRTGLRICDLLADFGQFSKKFEALAQQYKATYPALTIDTEAELQQLKVYAEKIRPLVKDGVYFMHQALHGPPKKILVEGANAALLDIDFGTYPFVTSSNCTVGGVCTGLGVPPRYIGKVYGVVKAYTTRVGVGTFPTEQDNEIGELLQSRGREFGVTTGRKRRCGWLDLVLVRYAHMINGFSA
;
A
#
# COMPACT_ATOMS: atom_id res chain seq x y z
N GLY A 1 -17.34 59.33 63.38
CA GLY A 1 -16.09 59.14 64.12
C GLY A 1 -15.20 58.25 63.29
N GLU A 2 -14.14 58.82 62.74
CA GLU A 2 -12.98 58.16 62.12
C GLU A 2 -12.08 57.46 63.18
N PRO A 3 -10.98 56.72 62.86
CA PRO A 3 -10.57 56.00 61.62
C PRO A 3 -9.72 54.69 61.85
N LYS A 4 -9.11 54.17 60.75
CA LYS A 4 -7.87 53.32 60.61
C LYS A 4 -8.00 51.80 60.87
N GLU A 5 -7.30 50.86 60.21
CA GLU A 5 -6.13 50.85 59.30
C GLU A 5 -6.09 49.50 58.52
N THR A 6 -5.39 49.48 57.38
CA THR A 6 -4.97 48.34 56.52
C THR A 6 -4.04 47.35 57.26
N ASP A 7 -3.85 46.06 56.95
CA ASP A 7 -3.28 45.42 55.73
C ASP A 7 -3.22 43.84 55.94
N PRO A 8 -2.52 42.96 55.16
CA PRO A 8 -3.13 41.95 54.28
C PRO A 8 -2.57 40.50 54.45
N SER A 9 -2.91 39.61 53.51
CA SER A 9 -2.30 38.29 53.21
C SER A 9 -2.70 37.12 54.15
N ALA A 10 -2.95 35.88 53.73
CA ALA A 10 -2.73 35.20 52.45
C ALA A 10 -3.67 33.98 52.34
N SER A 11 -4.13 33.73 51.10
CA SER A 11 -4.36 32.42 50.46
C SER A 11 -5.12 31.31 51.20
N GLY A 12 -6.36 31.05 50.73
CA GLY A 12 -7.02 29.76 50.86
C GLY A 12 -8.10 29.63 49.78
N ALA A 13 -7.77 29.01 48.64
CA ALA A 13 -8.73 28.74 47.57
C ALA A 13 -9.77 27.70 48.02
N PRO A 14 -11.05 27.79 47.62
CA PRO A 14 -12.06 26.82 48.01
C PRO A 14 -12.00 25.56 47.15
N VAL A 15 -12.11 24.42 47.83
CA VAL A 15 -12.26 23.07 47.26
C VAL A 15 -13.62 22.98 46.56
N LEU A 16 -13.62 22.77 45.24
CA LEU A 16 -14.81 22.42 44.47
C LEU A 16 -14.95 20.89 44.43
N GLU A 17 -15.80 20.37 45.32
CA GLU A 17 -16.21 18.96 45.31
C GLU A 17 -17.22 18.64 44.19
N SER A 18 -16.84 17.63 43.40
CA SER A 18 -17.67 16.59 42.77
C SER A 18 -18.90 16.97 41.92
N CYS A 19 -18.67 17.14 40.62
CA CYS A 19 -19.65 16.84 39.56
C CYS A 19 -19.21 15.60 38.77
N TRP A 20 -19.00 14.46 39.44
CA TRP A 20 -18.79 13.18 38.76
C TRP A 20 -20.06 12.35 38.84
N GLY A 21 -21.03 12.72 38.00
CA GLY A 21 -22.13 11.83 37.65
C GLY A 21 -21.56 10.52 37.11
N ARG A 22 -22.07 9.40 37.64
CA ARG A 22 -21.77 8.05 37.16
C ARG A 22 -21.77 8.01 35.63
N ALA A 23 -20.59 7.84 35.04
CA ALA A 23 -20.46 7.56 33.62
C ALA A 23 -21.32 6.33 33.32
N ARG A 24 -22.47 6.54 32.65
CA ARG A 24 -23.17 5.45 31.99
C ARG A 24 -22.14 4.82 31.06
N ALA A 25 -21.87 3.53 31.23
CA ALA A 25 -21.07 2.77 30.28
C ALA A 25 -21.61 3.10 28.89
N ALA A 26 -20.77 3.73 28.06
CA ALA A 26 -21.13 3.98 26.68
C ALA A 26 -21.46 2.61 26.08
N VAL A 27 -22.70 2.43 25.64
CA VAL A 27 -23.08 1.31 24.80
C VAL A 27 -22.17 1.43 23.58
N GLU A 28 -21.17 0.56 23.45
CA GLU A 28 -20.36 0.53 22.24
C GLU A 28 -21.34 0.35 21.07
N PRO A 29 -21.31 1.22 20.06
CA PRO A 29 -22.16 1.03 18.89
C PRO A 29 -21.85 -0.37 18.34
N GLU A 30 -22.88 -1.13 17.96
CA GLU A 30 -22.71 -2.40 17.25
C GLU A 30 -21.61 -2.23 16.21
N ALA A 31 -20.46 -2.85 16.45
CA ALA A 31 -19.31 -2.67 15.59
C ALA A 31 -19.71 -3.24 14.23
N GLY A 32 -19.92 -2.35 13.25
CA GLY A 32 -20.11 -2.74 11.87
C GLY A 32 -18.97 -3.64 11.38
N ASN A 33 -19.05 -4.10 10.14
CA ASN A 33 -18.09 -5.05 9.58
C ASN A 33 -16.64 -4.60 9.84
N ARG A 34 -15.85 -5.50 10.44
CA ARG A 34 -14.43 -5.26 10.73
C ARG A 34 -13.55 -5.87 9.66
N LEU A 35 -12.41 -5.22 9.40
CA LEU A 35 -11.45 -5.66 8.40
C LEU A 35 -10.55 -6.73 8.98
N THR A 36 -10.30 -7.77 8.21
CA THR A 36 -9.19 -8.69 8.43
C THR A 36 -8.01 -8.23 7.58
N VAL A 37 -6.85 -8.05 8.17
CA VAL A 37 -5.66 -7.50 7.50
C VAL A 37 -4.56 -8.54 7.47
N VAL A 38 -3.87 -8.68 6.34
CA VAL A 38 -2.67 -9.52 6.21
C VAL A 38 -1.47 -8.64 5.88
N LEU A 39 -0.46 -8.59 6.75
CA LEU A 39 0.75 -7.78 6.59
C LEU A 39 2.00 -8.65 6.68
N GLY A 40 3.09 -8.20 6.05
CA GLY A 40 4.38 -8.88 6.11
C GLY A 40 5.18 -8.36 7.29
N ALA A 41 5.78 -9.24 8.08
CA ALA A 41 6.47 -8.85 9.30
C ALA A 41 7.99 -8.59 9.10
N GLN A 42 8.52 -8.81 7.89
CA GLN A 42 9.96 -8.73 7.60
C GLN A 42 10.21 -7.75 6.42
N TRP A 43 11.07 -8.11 5.45
CA TRP A 43 11.40 -7.31 4.27
C TRP A 43 10.68 -7.78 2.99
N GLY A 44 9.51 -8.39 3.11
CA GLY A 44 8.74 -8.89 1.98
C GLY A 44 9.03 -10.35 1.66
N ASP A 45 8.32 -10.88 0.67
CA ASP A 45 8.44 -12.26 0.21
C ASP A 45 8.19 -13.35 1.27
N GLU A 46 7.44 -13.03 2.33
CA GLU A 46 7.11 -13.98 3.41
C GLU A 46 6.06 -15.02 3.01
N GLY A 47 5.48 -14.89 1.82
CA GLY A 47 4.41 -15.76 1.34
C GLY A 47 2.99 -15.28 1.69
N LYS A 48 2.82 -13.96 1.92
CA LYS A 48 1.50 -13.35 2.19
C LYS A 48 0.41 -13.79 1.22
N GLY A 49 0.74 -13.94 -0.06
CA GLY A 49 -0.21 -14.37 -1.09
C GLY A 49 -0.93 -15.68 -0.74
N LYS A 50 -0.24 -16.64 -0.10
CA LYS A 50 -0.85 -17.92 0.32
C LYS A 50 -1.86 -17.74 1.46
N VAL A 51 -1.57 -16.85 2.41
CA VAL A 51 -2.48 -16.52 3.51
C VAL A 51 -3.68 -15.74 2.99
N VAL A 52 -3.44 -14.79 2.10
CA VAL A 52 -4.50 -13.99 1.45
C VAL A 52 -5.41 -14.89 0.63
N ASP A 53 -4.85 -15.81 -0.17
CA ASP A 53 -5.62 -16.77 -0.96
C ASP A 53 -6.55 -17.64 -0.09
N LEU A 54 -5.99 -18.21 0.99
CA LEU A 54 -6.78 -18.99 1.96
C LEU A 54 -7.94 -18.17 2.56
N LEU A 55 -7.69 -16.93 2.94
CA LEU A 55 -8.71 -16.05 3.54
C LEU A 55 -9.68 -15.48 2.50
N ALA A 56 -9.26 -15.32 1.25
CA ALA A 56 -10.04 -14.73 0.18
C ALA A 56 -11.17 -15.64 -0.31
N MET A 57 -11.07 -16.97 -0.13
CA MET A 57 -12.12 -17.94 -0.50
C MET A 57 -13.48 -17.62 0.16
N ASP A 58 -13.42 -17.08 1.38
CA ASP A 58 -14.57 -16.73 2.20
C ASP A 58 -14.83 -15.22 2.29
N ALA A 59 -14.04 -14.38 1.62
CA ALA A 59 -14.20 -12.94 1.67
C ALA A 59 -15.29 -12.45 0.70
N ASP A 60 -16.04 -11.43 1.12
CA ASP A 60 -17.01 -10.72 0.26
C ASP A 60 -16.35 -9.54 -0.47
N LEU A 61 -15.30 -8.98 0.14
CA LEU A 61 -14.55 -7.83 -0.36
C LEU A 61 -13.06 -8.02 -0.07
N VAL A 62 -12.22 -7.91 -1.09
CA VAL A 62 -10.75 -7.97 -0.97
C VAL A 62 -10.14 -6.65 -1.43
N CYS A 63 -9.45 -5.98 -0.52
CA CYS A 63 -8.94 -4.63 -0.72
C CYS A 63 -7.42 -4.60 -0.81
N ARG A 64 -6.88 -3.78 -1.69
CA ARG A 64 -5.49 -3.31 -1.63
C ARG A 64 -5.48 -1.86 -1.17
N CYS A 65 -4.69 -1.53 -0.16
CA CYS A 65 -4.73 -0.19 0.48
C CYS A 65 -3.57 0.73 0.10
N GLN A 66 -2.39 0.17 -0.22
CA GLN A 66 -1.13 0.93 -0.38
C GLN A 66 -0.26 0.33 -1.49
N GLY A 67 0.85 1.00 -1.79
CA GLY A 67 1.82 0.56 -2.79
C GLY A 67 1.34 0.76 -4.22
N GLY A 68 1.90 -0.02 -5.15
CA GLY A 68 1.52 -0.07 -6.57
C GLY A 68 1.93 -1.41 -7.18
N ASN A 69 2.34 -1.42 -8.45
CA ASN A 69 2.79 -2.64 -9.15
C ASN A 69 4.22 -3.09 -8.78
N ASN A 70 4.72 -2.70 -7.61
CA ASN A 70 6.05 -3.04 -7.08
C ASN A 70 6.04 -4.19 -6.07
N ALA A 71 4.86 -4.71 -5.74
CA ALA A 71 4.68 -5.91 -4.93
C ALA A 71 3.89 -6.93 -5.75
N GLY A 72 4.55 -8.04 -6.12
CA GLY A 72 3.92 -9.14 -6.83
C GLY A 72 3.52 -10.27 -5.89
N HIS A 73 2.41 -10.93 -6.17
CA HIS A 73 2.04 -12.18 -5.53
C HIS A 73 1.55 -13.18 -6.57
N THR A 74 1.97 -14.43 -6.44
CA THR A 74 1.54 -15.54 -7.30
C THR A 74 0.54 -16.40 -6.53
N VAL A 75 -0.60 -16.70 -7.16
CA VAL A 75 -1.65 -17.59 -6.63
C VAL A 75 -1.84 -18.75 -7.59
N VAL A 76 -2.07 -19.95 -7.06
CA VAL A 76 -2.30 -21.15 -7.87
C VAL A 76 -3.73 -21.64 -7.64
N VAL A 77 -4.55 -21.62 -8.69
CA VAL A 77 -5.93 -22.14 -8.67
C VAL A 77 -6.06 -23.19 -9.75
N ASP A 78 -6.53 -24.39 -9.40
CA ASP A 78 -6.69 -25.52 -10.32
C ASP A 78 -5.44 -25.81 -11.18
N ALA A 79 -4.26 -25.75 -10.54
CA ALA A 79 -2.94 -25.90 -11.16
C ALA A 79 -2.53 -24.79 -12.17
N ILE A 80 -3.29 -23.69 -12.24
CA ILE A 80 -2.96 -22.50 -13.04
C ILE A 80 -2.35 -21.43 -12.14
N GLU A 81 -1.15 -20.95 -12.48
CA GLU A 81 -0.44 -19.91 -11.75
C GLU A 81 -0.81 -18.51 -12.24
N TYR A 82 -1.49 -17.71 -11.42
CA TYR A 82 -1.83 -16.31 -11.69
C TYR A 82 -0.85 -15.36 -10.99
N ASP A 83 -0.42 -14.30 -11.69
CA ASP A 83 0.54 -13.33 -11.15
C ASP A 83 -0.10 -11.96 -11.04
N PHE A 84 -0.20 -11.43 -9.83
CA PHE A 84 -0.88 -10.17 -9.57
C PHE A 84 0.09 -9.14 -9.00
N HIS A 85 -0.11 -7.88 -9.38
CA HIS A 85 0.72 -6.74 -8.95
C HIS A 85 -0.14 -5.57 -8.47
N LEU A 86 -1.18 -5.18 -9.20
CA LEU A 86 -2.14 -4.14 -8.82
C LEU A 86 -3.50 -4.74 -8.43
N LEU A 87 -3.96 -5.75 -9.16
CA LEU A 87 -5.23 -6.41 -8.83
C LEU A 87 -5.08 -7.13 -7.49
N PRO A 88 -6.02 -6.98 -6.54
CA PRO A 88 -6.04 -7.84 -5.36
C PRO A 88 -6.19 -9.32 -5.79
N SER A 89 -5.47 -10.25 -5.16
CA SER A 89 -5.55 -11.70 -5.48
C SER A 89 -6.97 -12.24 -5.43
N GLY A 90 -7.77 -11.68 -4.52
CA GLY A 90 -9.17 -12.03 -4.33
C GLY A 90 -10.04 -11.89 -5.58
N VAL A 91 -9.55 -11.25 -6.65
CA VAL A 91 -10.23 -11.17 -7.95
C VAL A 91 -10.47 -12.55 -8.57
N LEU A 92 -9.75 -13.60 -8.15
CA LEU A 92 -10.03 -14.98 -8.57
C LEU A 92 -11.30 -15.55 -7.93
N ASN A 93 -11.71 -15.05 -6.75
CA ASN A 93 -12.98 -15.43 -6.14
C ASN A 93 -14.14 -14.73 -6.86
N ARG A 94 -14.90 -15.48 -7.68
CA ARG A 94 -16.06 -14.97 -8.45
C ARG A 94 -17.17 -14.35 -7.60
N ARG A 95 -17.20 -14.62 -6.29
CA ARG A 95 -18.18 -14.04 -5.35
C ARG A 95 -17.70 -12.76 -4.67
N ALA A 96 -16.39 -12.54 -4.62
CA ALA A 96 -15.80 -11.38 -3.97
C ALA A 96 -15.75 -10.18 -4.91
N THR A 97 -15.90 -8.99 -4.34
CA THR A 97 -15.52 -7.74 -5.00
C THR A 97 -14.06 -7.43 -4.68
N SER A 98 -13.26 -7.04 -5.67
CA SER A 98 -11.92 -6.49 -5.49
C SER A 98 -11.99 -4.97 -5.41
N PHE A 99 -11.27 -4.37 -4.47
CA PHE A 99 -11.21 -2.93 -4.30
C PHE A 99 -9.78 -2.40 -4.26
N ILE A 100 -9.49 -1.40 -5.08
CA ILE A 100 -8.21 -0.68 -5.09
C ILE A 100 -8.40 0.66 -4.38
N GLY A 101 -7.80 0.78 -3.19
CA GLY A 101 -7.95 1.91 -2.29
C GLY A 101 -7.26 3.20 -2.75
N ASN A 102 -7.59 4.31 -2.10
CA ASN A 102 -7.03 5.63 -2.40
C ASN A 102 -5.54 5.77 -2.05
N GLY A 103 -5.01 4.89 -1.20
CA GLY A 103 -3.57 4.87 -0.89
C GLY A 103 -2.74 4.28 -2.02
N VAL A 104 -3.33 3.51 -2.94
CA VAL A 104 -2.62 2.87 -4.06
C VAL A 104 -2.25 3.90 -5.14
N VAL A 105 -1.11 3.66 -5.78
CA VAL A 105 -0.67 4.35 -6.99
C VAL A 105 -0.79 3.39 -8.19
N ILE A 106 -1.52 3.79 -9.23
CA ILE A 106 -1.97 2.90 -10.31
C ILE A 106 -1.29 3.30 -11.62
N HIS A 107 -0.50 2.40 -12.20
CA HIS A 107 -0.06 2.50 -13.59
C HIS A 107 -1.14 1.87 -14.47
N LEU A 108 -1.89 2.69 -15.22
CA LEU A 108 -3.03 2.21 -16.02
C LEU A 108 -2.63 1.21 -17.10
N PRO A 109 -1.57 1.42 -17.92
CA PRO A 109 -1.10 0.39 -18.83
C PRO A 109 -0.76 -0.92 -18.10
N GLY A 110 0.00 -0.83 -17.00
CA GLY A 110 0.39 -2.00 -16.20
C GLY A 110 -0.79 -2.79 -15.62
N LEU A 111 -1.87 -2.11 -15.22
CA LEU A 111 -3.10 -2.77 -14.75
C LEU A 111 -3.76 -3.62 -15.84
N PHE A 112 -3.92 -3.07 -17.05
CA PHE A 112 -4.53 -3.79 -18.16
C PHE A 112 -3.62 -4.88 -18.70
N GLU A 113 -2.31 -4.64 -18.79
CA GLU A 113 -1.34 -5.68 -19.15
C GLU A 113 -1.35 -6.86 -18.17
N GLU A 114 -1.44 -6.58 -16.86
CA GLU A 114 -1.58 -7.62 -15.83
C GLU A 114 -2.85 -8.44 -16.04
N ALA A 115 -3.98 -7.78 -16.28
CA ALA A 115 -5.25 -8.45 -16.55
C ALA A 115 -5.19 -9.32 -17.81
N GLU A 116 -4.69 -8.77 -18.92
CA GLU A 116 -4.55 -9.49 -20.20
C GLU A 116 -3.61 -10.70 -20.09
N LYS A 117 -2.49 -10.57 -19.35
CA LYS A 117 -1.57 -11.69 -19.12
C LYS A 117 -2.24 -12.81 -18.35
N ASN A 118 -2.99 -12.49 -17.29
CA ASN A 118 -3.68 -13.49 -16.48
C ASN A 118 -4.87 -14.13 -17.19
N LEU A 119 -5.63 -13.38 -18.00
CA LEU A 119 -6.72 -13.92 -18.84
C LEU A 119 -6.22 -15.00 -19.82
N LYS A 120 -4.99 -14.86 -20.34
CA LYS A 120 -4.38 -15.86 -21.23
C LYS A 120 -4.01 -17.16 -20.53
N LYS A 121 -3.89 -17.15 -19.19
CA LYS A 121 -3.51 -18.34 -18.42
C LYS A 121 -4.69 -19.24 -18.09
N GLY A 122 -5.89 -18.67 -17.93
CA GLY A 122 -7.11 -19.43 -17.65
C GLY A 122 -8.31 -18.57 -17.28
N PRO A 123 -9.49 -19.19 -17.05
CA PRO A 123 -10.77 -18.50 -16.93
C PRO A 123 -10.98 -17.76 -15.60
N GLY A 124 -10.06 -17.89 -14.63
CA GLY A 124 -10.21 -17.29 -13.29
C GLY A 124 -10.43 -15.77 -13.29
N LEU A 125 -9.87 -15.08 -14.29
CA LEU A 125 -9.97 -13.61 -14.41
C LEU A 125 -11.09 -13.13 -15.35
N GLU A 126 -11.89 -14.04 -15.93
CA GLU A 126 -13.01 -13.64 -16.78
C GLU A 126 -13.98 -12.70 -16.05
N GLY A 127 -14.31 -11.59 -16.71
CA GLY A 127 -15.22 -10.57 -16.19
C GLY A 127 -14.73 -9.87 -14.91
N TRP A 128 -13.41 -9.83 -14.66
CA TRP A 128 -12.83 -9.15 -13.50
C TRP A 128 -13.26 -7.69 -13.37
N GLU A 129 -13.53 -7.01 -14.49
CA GLU A 129 -13.99 -5.62 -14.54
C GLU A 129 -15.31 -5.45 -13.77
N SER A 130 -16.22 -6.41 -13.90
CA SER A 130 -17.54 -6.37 -13.23
C SER A 130 -17.44 -6.54 -11.71
N ARG A 131 -16.31 -7.04 -11.22
CA ARG A 131 -16.04 -7.34 -9.81
C ARG A 131 -14.94 -6.47 -9.23
N THR A 132 -14.47 -5.47 -9.96
CA THR A 132 -13.38 -4.59 -9.51
C THR A 132 -13.87 -3.16 -9.35
N VAL A 133 -13.55 -2.58 -8.20
CA VAL A 133 -13.84 -1.19 -7.87
C VAL A 133 -12.52 -0.46 -7.64
N ILE A 134 -12.37 0.72 -8.24
CA ILE A 134 -11.19 1.58 -8.09
C ILE A 134 -11.63 2.86 -7.39
N SER A 135 -10.89 3.25 -6.35
CA SER A 135 -11.09 4.55 -5.72
C SER A 135 -10.73 5.68 -6.68
N ASP A 136 -11.66 6.61 -6.88
CA ASP A 136 -11.46 7.86 -7.62
C ASP A 136 -10.28 8.69 -7.07
N ARG A 137 -9.91 8.52 -5.80
CA ARG A 137 -8.83 9.25 -5.13
C ARG A 137 -7.44 8.61 -5.27
N ALA A 138 -7.33 7.44 -5.91
CA ALA A 138 -6.04 6.81 -6.20
C ALA A 138 -5.20 7.66 -7.17
N HIS A 139 -3.88 7.69 -6.99
CA HIS A 139 -2.98 8.47 -7.85
C HIS A 139 -2.56 7.68 -9.08
N ILE A 140 -2.31 8.37 -10.19
CA ILE A 140 -1.88 7.75 -11.44
C ILE A 140 -0.35 7.77 -11.52
N VAL A 141 0.22 6.60 -11.80
CA VAL A 141 1.62 6.48 -12.21
C VAL A 141 1.66 6.70 -13.72
N PHE A 142 2.41 7.71 -14.16
CA PHE A 142 2.68 7.99 -15.57
C PHE A 142 3.99 7.32 -16.01
N ASP A 143 4.19 7.17 -17.32
CA ASP A 143 5.37 6.51 -17.87
C ASP A 143 6.64 7.29 -17.53
N PHE A 144 6.55 8.63 -17.52
CA PHE A 144 7.66 9.46 -17.09
C PHE A 144 8.01 9.29 -15.60
N HIS A 145 7.08 8.87 -14.73
CA HIS A 145 7.43 8.50 -13.35
C HIS A 145 8.33 7.25 -13.34
N GLN A 146 8.06 6.26 -14.19
CA GLN A 146 8.89 5.06 -14.30
C GLN A 146 10.29 5.38 -14.86
N ALA A 147 10.34 6.24 -15.89
CA ALA A 147 11.60 6.70 -16.47
C ALA A 147 12.46 7.45 -15.44
N VAL A 148 11.85 8.37 -14.66
CA VAL A 148 12.53 9.13 -13.61
C VAL A 148 13.05 8.23 -12.49
N ASP A 149 12.29 7.21 -12.07
CA ASP A 149 12.75 6.23 -11.07
C ASP A 149 14.03 5.52 -11.55
N GLY A 150 14.09 5.15 -12.84
CA GLY A 150 15.28 4.61 -13.48
C GLY A 150 16.48 5.58 -13.50
N ILE A 151 16.24 6.85 -13.84
CA ILE A 151 17.26 7.90 -13.89
C ILE A 151 17.84 8.16 -12.49
N GLN A 152 16.98 8.34 -11.48
CA GLN A 152 17.39 8.57 -10.10
C GLN A 152 18.26 7.42 -9.57
N GLU A 153 17.93 6.19 -9.96
CA GLU A 153 18.69 5.02 -9.55
C GLU A 153 20.09 4.99 -10.17
N GLN A 154 20.21 5.35 -11.45
CA GLN A 154 21.51 5.48 -12.13
C GLN A 154 22.35 6.61 -11.51
N GLN A 155 21.74 7.75 -11.20
CA GLN A 155 22.42 8.89 -10.57
C GLN A 155 22.94 8.52 -9.18
N ARG A 156 22.13 7.87 -8.34
CA ARG A 156 22.57 7.38 -7.01
C ARG A 156 23.73 6.40 -7.11
N GLN A 157 23.67 5.48 -8.08
CA GLN A 157 24.77 4.56 -8.34
C GLN A 157 26.08 5.28 -8.67
N GLN A 158 26.01 6.30 -9.51
CA GLN A 158 27.18 7.07 -9.96
C GLN A 158 27.76 7.96 -8.87
N GLN A 159 26.92 8.54 -8.02
CA GLN A 159 27.33 9.50 -6.98
C GLN A 159 27.81 8.81 -5.70
N ASP A 160 27.03 7.85 -5.20
CA ASP A 160 27.23 7.28 -3.86
C ASP A 160 27.77 5.84 -3.89
N GLY A 161 27.99 5.28 -5.08
CA GLY A 161 28.34 3.86 -5.27
C GLY A 161 27.27 2.89 -4.77
N LYS A 162 26.06 3.39 -4.48
CA LYS A 162 24.96 2.63 -3.87
C LYS A 162 23.67 2.83 -4.65
N ASN A 163 22.96 1.73 -4.85
CA ASN A 163 21.62 1.71 -5.44
C ASN A 163 20.62 1.41 -4.32
N LEU A 164 19.43 2.02 -4.35
CA LEU A 164 18.35 1.64 -3.43
C LEU A 164 17.80 0.24 -3.78
N GLY A 165 17.95 -0.16 -5.04
CA GLY A 165 17.38 -1.34 -5.63
C GLY A 165 15.91 -1.18 -6.03
N THR A 166 15.48 0.02 -6.45
CA THR A 166 14.06 0.27 -6.79
C THR A 166 13.56 -0.68 -7.88
N THR A 167 12.24 -0.86 -7.96
CA THR A 167 11.62 -1.70 -9.00
C THR A 167 11.53 -1.00 -10.36
N LYS A 168 11.96 0.28 -10.45
CA LYS A 168 11.84 1.12 -11.65
C LYS A 168 10.40 1.20 -12.17
N LYS A 169 9.45 1.22 -11.23
CA LYS A 169 8.01 1.27 -11.51
C LYS A 169 7.40 2.62 -11.21
N GLY A 170 8.21 3.62 -10.88
CA GLY A 170 7.73 4.99 -10.69
C GLY A 170 7.04 5.24 -9.36
N ILE A 171 7.16 4.31 -8.40
CA ILE A 171 6.49 4.39 -7.09
C ILE A 171 7.01 5.58 -6.29
N GLY A 172 8.34 5.73 -6.16
CA GLY A 172 8.92 6.89 -5.47
C GLY A 172 8.49 8.23 -6.10
N PRO A 173 8.71 8.43 -7.42
CA PRO A 173 8.32 9.65 -8.09
C PRO A 173 6.84 10.03 -7.93
N VAL A 174 5.89 9.09 -8.08
CA VAL A 174 4.46 9.40 -7.94
C VAL A 174 4.08 9.77 -6.49
N TYR A 175 4.67 9.11 -5.48
CA TYR A 175 4.45 9.47 -4.08
C TYR A 175 5.06 10.85 -3.76
N ALA A 176 6.17 11.21 -4.42
CA ALA A 176 6.72 12.56 -4.33
C ALA A 176 5.77 13.61 -4.96
N SER A 177 5.15 13.34 -6.11
CA SER A 177 4.14 14.24 -6.70
C SER A 177 2.89 14.34 -5.81
N LYS A 178 2.48 13.23 -5.19
CA LYS A 178 1.38 13.20 -4.20
C LYS A 178 1.70 14.10 -3.00
N ALA A 179 2.89 13.97 -2.42
CA ALA A 179 3.34 14.80 -1.30
C ALA A 179 3.46 16.28 -1.70
N SER A 180 3.91 16.54 -2.93
CA SER A 180 4.03 17.90 -3.48
C SER A 180 2.68 18.52 -3.84
N ARG A 181 1.61 17.70 -3.91
CA ARG A 181 0.25 18.05 -4.36
C ARG A 181 0.19 18.46 -5.83
N THR A 182 1.13 17.96 -6.64
CA THR A 182 1.19 18.17 -8.10
C THR A 182 0.77 16.93 -8.89
N GLY A 183 0.69 15.77 -8.23
CA GLY A 183 0.24 14.52 -8.85
C GLY A 183 -1.24 14.54 -9.26
N LEU A 184 -1.58 13.66 -10.20
CA LEU A 184 -2.94 13.51 -10.73
C LEU A 184 -3.58 12.21 -10.27
N ARG A 185 -4.90 12.25 -10.07
CA ARG A 185 -5.69 11.12 -9.58
C ARG A 185 -6.68 10.63 -10.62
N ILE A 186 -7.26 9.46 -10.35
CA ILE A 186 -8.30 8.86 -11.20
C ILE A 186 -9.50 9.81 -11.39
N CYS A 187 -9.91 10.54 -10.34
CA CYS A 187 -10.97 11.54 -10.43
C CYS A 187 -10.63 12.69 -11.39
N ASP A 188 -9.35 13.10 -11.46
CA ASP A 188 -8.92 14.16 -12.39
C ASP A 188 -9.02 13.67 -13.85
N LEU A 189 -8.65 12.40 -14.11
CA LEU A 189 -8.73 11.79 -15.43
C LEU A 189 -10.18 11.66 -15.95
N LEU A 190 -11.12 11.33 -15.06
CA LEU A 190 -12.52 11.07 -15.43
C LEU A 190 -13.42 12.32 -15.48
N ALA A 191 -12.92 13.46 -14.98
CA ALA A 191 -13.65 14.73 -14.97
C ALA A 191 -13.58 15.43 -16.34
N ASP A 192 -12.91 16.58 -16.43
CA ASP A 192 -12.70 17.31 -17.68
C ASP A 192 -11.33 16.94 -18.26
N PHE A 193 -11.34 16.24 -19.40
CA PHE A 193 -10.11 15.76 -20.03
C PHE A 193 -9.21 16.90 -20.52
N GLY A 194 -9.77 18.06 -20.92
CA GLY A 194 -8.97 19.21 -21.33
C GLY A 194 -8.25 19.87 -20.16
N GLN A 195 -8.88 19.93 -18.98
CA GLN A 195 -8.21 20.36 -17.75
C GLN A 195 -7.18 19.34 -17.28
N PHE A 196 -7.48 18.05 -17.40
CA PHE A 196 -6.54 16.98 -17.11
C PHE A 196 -5.27 17.09 -17.97
N SER A 197 -5.42 17.26 -19.30
CA SER A 197 -4.29 17.42 -20.22
C SER A 197 -3.37 18.58 -19.85
N LYS A 198 -3.94 19.75 -19.50
CA LYS A 198 -3.15 20.91 -19.06
C LYS A 198 -2.35 20.62 -17.79
N LYS A 199 -2.95 19.95 -16.81
CA LYS A 199 -2.25 19.57 -15.57
C LYS A 199 -1.17 18.52 -15.84
N PHE A 200 -1.45 17.56 -16.72
CA PHE A 200 -0.49 16.53 -17.13
C PHE A 200 0.73 17.15 -17.83
N GLU A 201 0.51 18.06 -18.78
CA GLU A 201 1.56 18.80 -19.47
C GLU A 201 2.43 19.60 -18.52
N ALA A 202 1.81 20.32 -17.57
CA ALA A 202 2.54 21.08 -16.56
C ALA A 202 3.41 20.18 -15.67
N LEU A 203 2.87 19.04 -15.23
CA LEU A 203 3.62 18.05 -14.44
C LEU A 203 4.78 17.45 -15.26
N ALA A 204 4.53 17.05 -16.51
CA ALA A 204 5.53 16.52 -17.41
C ALA A 204 6.66 17.54 -17.68
N GLN A 205 6.32 18.83 -17.85
CA GLN A 205 7.28 19.91 -18.01
C GLN A 205 8.14 20.11 -16.75
N GLN A 206 7.54 20.04 -15.56
CA GLN A 206 8.28 20.10 -14.29
C GLN A 206 9.30 18.96 -14.17
N TYR A 207 8.93 17.73 -14.57
CA TYR A 207 9.84 16.60 -14.59
C TYR A 207 10.95 16.77 -15.64
N LYS A 208 10.65 17.25 -16.86
CA LYS A 208 11.68 17.57 -17.87
C LYS A 208 12.68 18.62 -17.39
N ALA A 209 12.20 19.65 -16.69
CA ALA A 209 13.07 20.70 -16.12
C ALA A 209 14.00 20.15 -15.03
N THR A 210 13.51 19.21 -14.23
CA THR A 210 14.29 18.57 -13.15
C THR A 210 15.26 17.52 -13.69
N TYR A 211 14.86 16.81 -14.76
CA TYR A 211 15.62 15.72 -15.37
C TYR A 211 15.83 15.99 -16.86
N PRO A 212 16.90 16.73 -17.26
CA PRO A 212 17.12 17.12 -18.65
C PRO A 212 17.25 15.96 -19.65
N ALA A 213 17.65 14.77 -19.17
CA ALA A 213 17.75 13.56 -20.00
C ALA A 213 16.38 12.86 -20.22
N LEU A 214 15.31 13.32 -19.56
CA LEU A 214 13.99 12.72 -19.65
C LEU A 214 13.30 13.12 -20.96
N THR A 215 12.97 12.12 -21.78
CA THR A 215 12.11 12.30 -22.95
C THR A 215 10.69 11.86 -22.59
N ILE A 216 9.70 12.69 -22.95
CA ILE A 216 8.28 12.40 -22.74
C ILE A 216 7.55 12.76 -24.03
N ASP A 217 6.86 11.78 -24.62
CA ASP A 217 5.88 11.99 -25.68
C ASP A 217 4.51 12.24 -25.06
N THR A 218 4.27 13.51 -24.71
CA THR A 218 3.05 13.95 -24.01
C THR A 218 1.79 13.60 -24.81
N GLU A 219 1.82 13.77 -26.14
CA GLU A 219 0.65 13.56 -26.99
C GLU A 219 0.27 12.08 -27.03
N ALA A 220 1.26 11.19 -27.24
CA ALA A 220 1.01 9.75 -27.25
C ALA A 220 0.48 9.24 -25.90
N GLU A 221 1.06 9.69 -24.79
CA GLU A 221 0.62 9.28 -23.45
C GLU A 221 -0.80 9.80 -23.13
N LEU A 222 -1.13 11.05 -23.49
CA LEU A 222 -2.47 11.59 -23.35
C LEU A 222 -3.50 10.83 -24.19
N GLN A 223 -3.19 10.49 -25.44
CA GLN A 223 -4.07 9.69 -26.30
C GLN A 223 -4.36 8.32 -25.67
N GLN A 224 -3.33 7.67 -25.13
CA GLN A 224 -3.49 6.39 -24.45
C GLN A 224 -4.31 6.51 -23.16
N LEU A 225 -4.05 7.53 -22.35
CA LEU A 225 -4.81 7.82 -21.12
C LEU A 225 -6.29 8.08 -21.42
N LYS A 226 -6.62 8.72 -22.54
CA LYS A 226 -8.02 8.92 -22.97
C LYS A 226 -8.74 7.60 -23.22
N VAL A 227 -8.06 6.63 -23.83
CA VAL A 227 -8.62 5.28 -24.03
C VAL A 227 -8.83 4.58 -22.69
N TYR A 228 -7.86 4.67 -21.78
CA TYR A 228 -8.00 4.08 -20.45
C TYR A 228 -9.08 4.74 -19.60
N ALA A 229 -9.29 6.05 -19.72
CA ALA A 229 -10.36 6.77 -19.03
C ALA A 229 -11.72 6.11 -19.29
N GLU A 230 -12.03 5.79 -20.55
CA GLU A 230 -13.28 5.12 -20.92
C GLU A 230 -13.34 3.68 -20.41
N LYS A 231 -12.24 2.93 -20.45
CA LYS A 231 -12.19 1.55 -19.92
C LYS A 231 -12.39 1.49 -18.41
N ILE A 232 -11.80 2.41 -17.64
CA ILE A 232 -11.88 2.37 -16.17
C ILE A 232 -13.13 3.06 -15.62
N ARG A 233 -13.78 3.95 -16.39
CA ARG A 233 -14.97 4.70 -15.94
C ARG A 233 -16.02 3.83 -15.21
N PRO A 234 -16.40 2.63 -15.70
CA PRO A 234 -17.37 1.78 -14.98
C PRO A 234 -16.85 1.16 -13.67
N LEU A 235 -15.53 1.09 -13.48
CA LEU A 235 -14.90 0.51 -12.29
C LEU A 235 -14.73 1.55 -11.16
N VAL A 236 -14.82 2.85 -11.48
CA VAL A 236 -14.47 3.90 -10.52
C VAL A 236 -15.66 4.32 -9.66
N LYS A 237 -15.43 4.45 -8.35
CA LYS A 237 -16.40 4.95 -7.36
C LYS A 237 -15.72 5.89 -6.38
N ASP A 238 -16.50 6.68 -5.62
CA ASP A 238 -15.98 7.30 -4.40
C ASP A 238 -15.59 6.18 -3.43
N GLY A 239 -14.28 6.00 -3.28
CA GLY A 239 -13.74 4.88 -2.52
C GLY A 239 -14.06 4.93 -1.02
N VAL A 240 -14.13 6.14 -0.45
CA VAL A 240 -14.40 6.33 0.98
C VAL A 240 -15.86 5.99 1.27
N TYR A 241 -16.78 6.48 0.45
CA TYR A 241 -18.20 6.16 0.57
C TYR A 241 -18.46 4.67 0.31
N PHE A 242 -17.83 4.08 -0.69
CA PHE A 242 -17.90 2.64 -0.97
C PHE A 242 -17.48 1.81 0.26
N MET A 243 -16.34 2.14 0.87
CA MET A 243 -15.90 1.48 2.10
C MET A 243 -16.85 1.74 3.26
N HIS A 244 -17.32 2.97 3.45
CA HIS A 244 -18.28 3.30 4.50
C HIS A 244 -19.55 2.44 4.41
N GLN A 245 -20.09 2.25 3.21
CA GLN A 245 -21.23 1.36 2.98
C GLN A 245 -20.90 -0.10 3.27
N ALA A 246 -19.71 -0.58 2.90
CA ALA A 246 -19.26 -1.93 3.22
C ALA A 246 -19.14 -2.16 4.74
N LEU A 247 -18.74 -1.14 5.51
CA LEU A 247 -18.59 -1.23 6.96
C LEU A 247 -19.92 -1.20 7.72
N HIS A 248 -20.89 -0.41 7.25
CA HIS A 248 -22.18 -0.20 7.95
C HIS A 248 -23.35 -0.98 7.36
N GLY A 249 -23.13 -1.66 6.23
CA GLY A 249 -24.13 -2.47 5.56
C GLY A 249 -24.36 -3.83 6.24
N PRO A 250 -25.01 -4.78 5.53
CA PRO A 250 -25.19 -6.13 6.05
C PRO A 250 -23.84 -6.80 6.34
N PRO A 251 -23.83 -7.88 7.15
CA PRO A 251 -22.60 -8.59 7.49
C PRO A 251 -21.75 -8.94 6.26
N LYS A 252 -20.48 -8.51 6.27
CA LYS A 252 -19.50 -8.75 5.21
C LYS A 252 -18.13 -9.09 5.80
N LYS A 253 -17.47 -10.07 5.20
CA LYS A 253 -16.07 -10.40 5.43
C LYS A 253 -15.20 -9.55 4.51
N ILE A 254 -14.49 -8.59 5.10
CA ILE A 254 -13.60 -7.67 4.36
C ILE A 254 -12.15 -8.07 4.65
N LEU A 255 -11.41 -8.44 3.61
CA LEU A 255 -10.00 -8.78 3.66
C LEU A 255 -9.16 -7.65 3.07
N VAL A 256 -8.05 -7.31 3.74
CA VAL A 256 -7.08 -6.34 3.24
C VAL A 256 -5.76 -7.03 2.97
N GLU A 257 -5.33 -6.97 1.71
CA GLU A 257 -4.02 -7.39 1.25
C GLU A 257 -3.01 -6.26 1.47
N GLY A 258 -2.07 -6.46 2.40
CA GLY A 258 -0.94 -5.56 2.62
C GLY A 258 0.09 -5.65 1.50
N ALA A 259 0.50 -4.49 0.98
CA ALA A 259 1.62 -4.39 0.05
C ALA A 259 2.96 -4.41 0.80
N ASN A 260 3.99 -5.02 0.19
CA ASN A 260 5.34 -5.11 0.75
C ASN A 260 5.34 -5.65 2.20
N ALA A 261 6.11 -5.09 3.13
CA ALA A 261 6.21 -5.59 4.50
C ALA A 261 6.68 -4.49 5.47
N ALA A 262 6.56 -4.74 6.77
CA ALA A 262 6.82 -3.76 7.82
C ALA A 262 8.22 -3.13 7.75
N LEU A 263 9.28 -3.89 7.46
CA LEU A 263 10.64 -3.35 7.41
C LEU A 263 10.97 -2.64 6.10
N LEU A 264 10.02 -2.62 5.15
CA LEU A 264 10.03 -1.79 3.95
C LEU A 264 9.11 -0.57 4.06
N ASP A 265 8.46 -0.35 5.21
CA ASP A 265 7.63 0.82 5.45
C ASP A 265 8.48 2.11 5.35
N ILE A 266 7.92 3.17 4.80
CA ILE A 266 8.62 4.45 4.61
C ILE A 266 9.09 5.08 5.93
N ASP A 267 8.34 4.91 7.02
CA ASP A 267 8.63 5.50 8.32
C ASP A 267 9.34 4.51 9.25
N PHE A 268 8.89 3.27 9.26
CA PHE A 268 9.32 2.26 10.24
C PHE A 268 10.31 1.23 9.67
N GLY A 269 10.57 1.26 8.37
CA GLY A 269 11.50 0.36 7.74
C GLY A 269 12.96 0.76 7.93
N THR A 270 13.87 -0.01 7.33
CA THR A 270 15.30 0.32 7.33
C THR A 270 15.65 1.41 6.32
N TYR A 271 15.18 2.64 6.57
CA TYR A 271 15.41 3.80 5.71
C TYR A 271 16.93 4.02 5.45
N PRO A 272 17.36 4.35 4.22
CA PRO A 272 16.56 4.68 3.03
C PRO A 272 16.12 3.48 2.18
N PHE A 273 16.46 2.25 2.58
CA PHE A 273 16.23 1.04 1.79
C PHE A 273 14.82 0.47 2.04
N VAL A 274 13.82 1.27 1.71
CA VAL A 274 12.39 1.05 1.97
C VAL A 274 11.56 1.37 0.72
N THR A 275 10.26 1.10 0.74
CA THR A 275 9.34 1.63 -0.26
C THR A 275 8.85 3.03 0.13
N SER A 276 8.02 3.64 -0.71
CA SER A 276 7.49 5.00 -0.53
C SER A 276 6.09 5.05 0.07
N SER A 277 5.59 3.91 0.58
CA SER A 277 4.26 3.77 1.18
C SER A 277 4.34 3.23 2.60
N ASN A 278 3.29 3.46 3.39
CA ASN A 278 3.13 2.79 4.67
C ASN A 278 2.66 1.35 4.46
N CYS A 279 3.50 0.39 4.83
CA CYS A 279 3.27 -1.05 4.71
C CYS A 279 2.76 -1.68 6.02
N THR A 280 2.54 -0.83 7.03
CA THR A 280 2.04 -1.18 8.35
C THR A 280 0.53 -0.94 8.48
N VAL A 281 -0.05 -1.36 9.61
CA VAL A 281 -1.50 -1.31 9.88
C VAL A 281 -2.10 0.10 9.73
N GLY A 282 -1.33 1.15 10.02
CA GLY A 282 -1.76 2.54 9.80
C GLY A 282 -2.05 2.85 8.33
N GLY A 283 -1.33 2.20 7.41
CA GLY A 283 -1.56 2.30 5.97
C GLY A 283 -2.93 1.77 5.53
N VAL A 284 -3.54 0.87 6.30
CA VAL A 284 -4.91 0.39 6.04
C VAL A 284 -5.92 1.51 6.25
N CYS A 285 -5.80 2.26 7.35
CA CYS A 285 -6.68 3.38 7.66
C CYS A 285 -6.58 4.48 6.58
N THR A 286 -5.35 4.93 6.31
CA THR A 286 -5.11 6.04 5.37
C THR A 286 -5.35 5.66 3.92
N GLY A 287 -5.15 4.39 3.57
CA GLY A 287 -5.27 3.87 2.21
C GLY A 287 -6.69 3.49 1.80
N LEU A 288 -7.61 3.30 2.76
CA LEU A 288 -9.01 2.95 2.51
C LEU A 288 -10.01 3.99 3.04
N GLY A 289 -9.56 4.98 3.80
CA GLY A 289 -10.45 5.96 4.44
C GLY A 289 -11.27 5.37 5.58
N VAL A 290 -10.69 4.43 6.34
CA VAL A 290 -11.38 3.66 7.38
C VAL A 290 -10.89 4.07 8.77
N PRO A 291 -11.78 4.34 9.74
CA PRO A 291 -11.39 4.61 11.12
C PRO A 291 -10.74 3.39 11.81
N PRO A 292 -9.74 3.58 12.69
CA PRO A 292 -9.02 2.47 13.32
C PRO A 292 -9.91 1.45 14.06
N ARG A 293 -11.05 1.87 14.62
CA ARG A 293 -12.00 0.99 15.33
C ARG A 293 -12.56 -0.15 14.46
N TYR A 294 -12.55 0.00 13.13
CA TYR A 294 -13.02 -1.05 12.22
C TYR A 294 -11.91 -2.04 11.84
N ILE A 295 -10.65 -1.82 12.23
CA ILE A 295 -9.61 -2.83 12.05
C ILE A 295 -9.90 -3.97 13.05
N GLY A 296 -10.09 -5.18 12.53
CA GLY A 296 -10.33 -6.40 13.30
C GLY A 296 -9.04 -7.18 13.50
N LYS A 297 -8.99 -8.39 12.94
CA LYS A 297 -7.80 -9.26 13.02
C LYS A 297 -6.68 -8.74 12.13
N VAL A 298 -5.46 -8.72 12.64
CA VAL A 298 -4.25 -8.37 11.89
C VAL A 298 -3.31 -9.56 11.93
N TYR A 299 -3.16 -10.25 10.79
CA TYR A 299 -2.27 -11.39 10.62
C TYR A 299 -0.87 -10.91 10.24
N GLY A 300 0.14 -11.33 11.01
CA GLY A 300 1.54 -11.08 10.72
C GLY A 300 2.18 -12.27 10.00
N VAL A 301 2.49 -12.13 8.72
CA VAL A 301 3.15 -13.20 7.95
C VAL A 301 4.65 -13.14 8.17
N VAL A 302 5.18 -14.17 8.83
CA VAL A 302 6.59 -14.35 9.15
C VAL A 302 7.10 -15.59 8.42
N LYS A 303 8.23 -15.46 7.73
CA LYS A 303 8.94 -16.59 7.13
C LYS A 303 9.83 -17.27 8.18
N ALA A 304 10.01 -18.58 8.08
CA ALA A 304 10.80 -19.38 9.04
C ALA A 304 12.29 -18.99 9.11
N TYR A 305 12.76 -18.23 8.14
CA TYR A 305 14.07 -17.59 8.05
C TYR A 305 13.87 -16.19 7.47
N THR A 306 14.92 -15.36 7.44
CA THR A 306 14.81 -13.98 6.96
C THR A 306 15.37 -13.87 5.55
N THR A 307 14.71 -13.08 4.71
CA THR A 307 15.19 -12.75 3.36
C THR A 307 15.10 -11.26 3.11
N ARG A 308 16.04 -10.72 2.32
CA ARG A 308 16.05 -9.32 1.91
C ARG A 308 16.55 -9.18 0.48
N VAL A 309 15.91 -8.32 -0.31
CA VAL A 309 16.38 -7.92 -1.63
C VAL A 309 17.03 -6.54 -1.53
N GLY A 310 18.16 -6.36 -2.20
CA GLY A 310 18.83 -5.07 -2.29
C GLY A 310 19.79 -4.77 -1.14
N VAL A 311 20.28 -3.54 -1.14
CA VAL A 311 21.30 -3.04 -0.22
C VAL A 311 20.67 -2.75 1.15
N GLY A 312 21.51 -2.66 2.18
CA GLY A 312 21.12 -2.29 3.55
C GLY A 312 21.54 -3.34 4.58
N THR A 313 21.37 -3.00 5.85
CA THR A 313 21.78 -3.86 6.96
C THR A 313 20.92 -5.12 7.06
N PHE A 314 21.56 -6.26 7.34
CA PHE A 314 20.87 -7.52 7.55
C PHE A 314 21.60 -8.24 8.70
N PRO A 315 21.15 -8.03 9.96
CA PRO A 315 21.88 -8.50 11.15
C PRO A 315 22.16 -10.00 11.17
N THR A 316 21.20 -10.81 10.69
CA THR A 316 21.30 -12.28 10.69
C THR A 316 21.69 -12.86 9.33
N GLU A 317 22.18 -12.04 8.39
CA GLU A 317 22.63 -12.51 7.08
C GLU A 317 23.68 -13.61 7.21
N GLN A 318 23.58 -14.61 6.35
CA GLN A 318 24.53 -15.71 6.24
C GLN A 318 25.17 -15.65 4.86
N ASP A 319 26.35 -15.04 4.76
CA ASP A 319 27.17 -15.07 3.54
C ASP A 319 28.11 -16.30 3.57
N ASN A 320 27.48 -17.48 3.63
CA ASN A 320 28.13 -18.78 3.77
C ASN A 320 27.21 -19.89 3.23
N GLU A 321 27.63 -21.15 3.38
CA GLU A 321 26.91 -22.34 2.93
C GLU A 321 25.46 -22.44 3.44
N ILE A 322 25.15 -21.90 4.62
CA ILE A 322 23.78 -21.87 5.16
C ILE A 322 22.90 -20.91 4.37
N GLY A 323 23.42 -19.72 4.04
CA GLY A 323 22.70 -18.75 3.22
C GLY A 323 22.38 -19.29 1.82
N GLU A 324 23.34 -19.99 1.21
CA GLU A 324 23.15 -20.66 -0.08
C GLU A 324 22.13 -21.80 0.00
N LEU A 325 22.16 -22.58 1.09
CA LEU A 325 21.17 -23.63 1.35
C LEU A 325 19.75 -23.06 1.49
N LEU A 326 19.58 -21.99 2.26
CA LEU A 326 18.30 -21.30 2.42
C LEU A 326 17.82 -20.71 1.08
N GLN A 327 18.71 -20.06 0.34
CA GLN A 327 18.39 -19.45 -0.96
C GLN A 327 17.93 -20.50 -1.97
N SER A 328 18.64 -21.62 -2.07
CA SER A 328 18.33 -22.70 -3.02
C SER A 328 17.05 -23.45 -2.67
N ARG A 329 16.89 -23.89 -1.41
CA ARG A 329 15.67 -24.60 -0.96
C ARG A 329 14.43 -23.73 -1.00
N GLY A 330 14.56 -22.46 -0.61
CA GLY A 330 13.47 -21.48 -0.64
C GLY A 330 13.15 -20.92 -2.02
N ARG A 331 13.99 -21.21 -3.03
CA ARG A 331 13.94 -20.59 -4.36
C ARG A 331 13.90 -19.06 -4.26
N GLU A 332 14.83 -18.50 -3.50
CA GLU A 332 14.83 -17.08 -3.14
C GLU A 332 15.37 -16.17 -4.24
N PHE A 333 14.55 -16.01 -5.27
CA PHE A 333 14.75 -15.11 -6.41
C PHE A 333 13.54 -14.19 -6.55
N GLY A 334 13.77 -12.91 -6.80
CA GLY A 334 12.70 -11.94 -6.96
C GLY A 334 11.87 -12.23 -8.21
N VAL A 335 10.55 -12.41 -8.06
CA VAL A 335 9.65 -12.72 -9.18
C VAL A 335 9.63 -11.59 -10.23
N THR A 336 9.67 -10.33 -9.78
CA THR A 336 9.63 -9.17 -10.69
C THR A 336 10.99 -8.84 -11.33
N THR A 337 12.12 -9.11 -10.65
CA THR A 337 13.44 -8.63 -11.09
C THR A 337 14.48 -9.72 -11.34
N GLY A 338 14.20 -10.97 -10.98
CA GLY A 338 15.14 -12.09 -11.06
C GLY A 338 16.31 -12.05 -10.07
N ARG A 339 16.41 -11.00 -9.23
CA ARG A 339 17.54 -10.81 -8.31
C ARG A 339 17.54 -11.86 -7.20
N LYS A 340 18.73 -12.42 -6.91
CA LYS A 340 18.99 -13.26 -5.74
C LYS A 340 18.66 -12.50 -4.45
N ARG A 341 17.96 -13.13 -3.53
CA ARG A 341 17.74 -12.57 -2.19
C ARG A 341 18.87 -12.95 -1.26
N ARG A 342 19.28 -12.01 -0.42
CA ARG A 342 20.13 -12.28 0.74
C ARG A 342 19.31 -13.10 1.73
N CYS A 343 19.94 -14.09 2.37
CA CYS A 343 19.27 -15.04 3.25
C CYS A 343 19.98 -15.07 4.61
N GLY A 344 19.20 -15.28 5.68
CA GLY A 344 19.72 -15.26 7.03
C GLY A 344 18.78 -15.94 8.02
N TRP A 345 19.24 -16.11 9.26
CA TRP A 345 18.42 -16.72 10.31
C TRP A 345 17.17 -15.89 10.62
N LEU A 346 16.17 -16.53 11.22
CA LEU A 346 15.01 -15.82 11.77
C LEU A 346 15.49 -14.79 12.81
N ASP A 347 15.04 -13.55 12.63
CA ASP A 347 15.36 -12.45 13.53
C ASP A 347 14.11 -12.08 14.36
N LEU A 348 14.07 -12.56 15.61
CA LEU A 348 12.96 -12.28 16.52
C LEU A 348 12.95 -10.84 17.04
N VAL A 349 14.08 -10.12 16.99
CA VAL A 349 14.12 -8.69 17.36
C VAL A 349 13.30 -7.90 16.34
N LEU A 350 13.50 -8.18 15.05
CA LEU A 350 12.74 -7.58 13.97
C LEU A 350 11.27 -7.97 13.98
N VAL A 351 10.95 -9.24 14.22
CA VAL A 351 9.55 -9.70 14.31
C VAL A 351 8.84 -9.01 15.47
N ARG A 352 9.48 -8.90 16.64
CA ARG A 352 8.92 -8.17 17.79
C ARG A 352 8.73 -6.68 17.48
N TYR A 353 9.68 -6.06 16.77
CA TYR A 353 9.55 -4.68 16.30
C TYR A 353 8.34 -4.49 15.37
N ALA A 354 8.18 -5.37 14.38
CA ALA A 354 7.01 -5.34 13.49
C ALA A 354 5.71 -5.53 14.26
N HIS A 355 5.68 -6.38 15.30
CA HIS A 355 4.52 -6.56 16.16
C HIS A 355 4.19 -5.30 16.98
N MET A 356 5.19 -4.60 17.54
CA MET A 356 4.97 -3.35 18.30
C MET A 356 4.24 -2.28 17.48
N ILE A 357 4.49 -2.24 16.17
CA ILE A 357 3.85 -1.27 15.27
C ILE A 357 2.47 -1.75 14.80
N ASN A 358 2.36 -3.03 14.45
CA ASN A 358 1.17 -3.56 13.77
C ASN A 358 0.12 -4.17 14.70
N GLY A 359 0.49 -4.50 15.94
CA GLY A 359 -0.41 -5.15 16.91
C GLY A 359 -0.98 -6.47 16.40
N PHE A 360 -0.13 -7.36 15.87
CA PHE A 360 -0.60 -8.62 15.27
C PHE A 360 -1.44 -9.44 16.26
N SER A 361 -2.60 -9.90 15.80
CA SER A 361 -3.50 -10.76 16.58
C SER A 361 -3.25 -12.26 16.34
N ALA A 362 -2.55 -12.60 15.26
CA ALA A 362 -2.29 -13.96 14.81
C ALA A 362 -1.05 -14.04 13.91
#